data_AF-A0A7S0S4P8-F1
#
_entry.id   AF-A0A7S0S4P8-F1
#
_cell.length_a   1.000
_cell.length_b   1.000
_cell.length_c   1.000
_cell.angle_alpha   90.00
_cell.angle_beta   90.00
_cell.angle_gamma   90.00
#
_symmetry.space_group_name_H-M   'P 1'
#
loop_
_entity.id
_entity.type
_entity.pdbx_description
1 polymer ?
#
loop_
_entity_poly.entity_id
_entity_poly.type
_entity_poly.pdbx_seq_one_letter_code
_entity_poly.pdbx_strand_id
1 'polypeptide(L)'
;VFAGADYPWYFGPMQNRALQASNLLLKTKRWLQAAFPWWDRRGGRDHVWLLHHDEAPCWAPNEIKNVSIILTHWGRMDRVHESNSAYTWDNYSNPMSTHPVWQPYDWRLNWQGGVCYDPAKDLVIPSYKFPEHAKHSPLMGALPRERDVLLYFKGDVGVHRLA
;
A
#
# COMPACT_ATOMS: atom_id res chain seq x y z
N VAL A 1 -8.73 16.03 17.05
CA VAL A 1 -8.10 15.47 15.83
C VAL A 1 -6.61 15.43 16.12
N PHE A 2 -6.10 14.27 16.51
CA PHE A 2 -4.79 14.13 17.16
C PHE A 2 -3.93 13.16 16.37
N ALA A 3 -3.65 13.50 15.13
CA ALA A 3 -2.75 12.76 14.28
C ALA A 3 -1.40 13.48 14.23
N GLY A 4 -0.33 12.82 13.74
CA GLY A 4 1.01 13.40 13.58
C GLY A 4 1.42 13.65 12.11
N ALA A 5 0.55 13.38 11.14
CA ALA A 5 0.75 13.69 9.71
C ALA A 5 0.24 15.09 9.31
N ASP A 6 1.06 15.90 8.63
CA ASP A 6 0.70 17.28 8.27
C ASP A 6 -0.69 17.41 7.62
N TYR A 7 -1.43 18.45 8.05
CA TYR A 7 -2.79 18.76 7.63
C TYR A 7 -3.00 18.65 6.10
N PRO A 8 -4.15 18.11 5.62
CA PRO A 8 -5.35 17.78 6.38
C PRO A 8 -5.34 16.37 7.00
N TRP A 9 -5.73 16.29 8.27
CA TRP A 9 -5.87 15.03 9.02
C TRP A 9 -7.02 14.19 8.44
N TYR A 10 -6.73 13.17 7.64
CA TYR A 10 -7.74 12.30 7.05
C TYR A 10 -8.35 11.37 8.11
N PHE A 11 -9.44 11.82 8.73
CA PHE A 11 -10.27 11.03 9.65
C PHE A 11 -9.44 10.27 10.70
N GLY A 12 -8.43 10.94 11.26
CA GLY A 12 -7.51 10.38 12.27
C GLY A 12 -7.89 10.85 13.67
N PRO A 13 -8.84 10.20 14.36
CA PRO A 13 -9.14 10.55 15.74
C PRO A 13 -7.94 10.31 16.68
N MET A 14 -6.94 9.54 16.25
CA MET A 14 -5.76 9.14 17.02
C MET A 14 -4.50 9.00 16.13
N GLN A 15 -3.33 8.84 16.76
CA GLN A 15 -2.00 8.83 16.15
C GLN A 15 -1.61 7.53 15.41
N ASN A 16 -2.55 6.77 14.84
CA ASN A 16 -2.19 5.61 14.01
C ASN A 16 -2.03 6.03 12.54
N ARG A 17 -0.82 5.84 11.97
CA ARG A 17 -0.49 6.26 10.60
C ARG A 17 -1.12 5.37 9.55
N ALA A 18 -1.19 4.05 9.80
CA ALA A 18 -1.84 3.10 8.90
C ALA A 18 -3.35 3.40 8.76
N LEU A 19 -4.04 3.71 9.86
CA LEU A 19 -5.44 4.13 9.84
C LEU A 19 -5.64 5.39 8.98
N GLN A 20 -4.82 6.42 9.21
CA GLN A 20 -4.95 7.69 8.48
C GLN A 20 -4.66 7.51 7.00
N ALA A 21 -3.63 6.75 6.66
CA ALA A 21 -3.30 6.43 5.28
C ALA A 21 -4.41 5.59 4.63
N SER A 22 -4.97 4.60 5.33
CA SER A 22 -6.12 3.81 4.87
C SER A 22 -7.33 4.70 4.53
N ASN A 23 -7.65 5.65 5.43
CA ASN A 23 -8.74 6.60 5.23
C ASN A 23 -8.46 7.62 4.11
N LEU A 24 -7.21 8.08 3.97
CA LEU A 24 -6.77 8.89 2.84
C LEU A 24 -6.97 8.13 1.52
N LEU A 25 -6.51 6.88 1.43
CA LEU A 25 -6.65 6.07 0.22
C LEU A 25 -8.13 5.92 -0.18
N LEU A 26 -9.02 5.61 0.77
CA LEU A 26 -10.46 5.55 0.52
C LEU A 26 -11.02 6.88 0.00
N LYS A 27 -10.65 8.00 0.64
CA LYS A 27 -11.12 9.33 0.22
C LYS A 27 -10.59 9.70 -1.18
N THR A 28 -9.33 9.39 -1.46
CA THR A 28 -8.71 9.58 -2.78
C THR A 28 -9.44 8.75 -3.83
N LYS A 29 -9.72 7.47 -3.57
CA LYS A 29 -10.47 6.61 -4.49
C LYS A 29 -11.88 7.15 -4.75
N ARG A 30 -12.59 7.62 -3.72
CA ARG A 30 -13.93 8.25 -3.88
C ARG A 30 -13.85 9.55 -4.67
N TRP A 31 -12.84 10.38 -4.42
CA TRP A 31 -12.62 11.60 -5.18
C TRP A 31 -12.31 11.30 -6.65
N LEU A 32 -11.45 10.31 -6.94
CA LEU A 32 -11.16 9.88 -8.30
C LEU A 32 -12.42 9.41 -9.04
N GLN A 33 -13.29 8.64 -8.38
CA GLN A 33 -14.58 8.22 -8.94
C GLN A 33 -15.50 9.41 -9.25
N ALA A 34 -15.56 10.40 -8.34
CA ALA A 34 -16.45 11.56 -8.50
C ALA A 34 -15.93 12.58 -9.52
N ALA A 35 -14.61 12.77 -9.59
CA ALA A 35 -13.98 13.79 -10.41
C ALA A 35 -13.66 13.31 -11.83
N PHE A 36 -13.47 12.01 -12.02
CA PHE A 36 -13.01 11.46 -13.30
C PHE A 36 -13.69 10.14 -13.66
N PRO A 37 -13.83 9.84 -14.96
CA PRO A 37 -14.48 8.59 -15.40
C PRO A 37 -13.58 7.37 -15.26
N TRP A 38 -12.29 7.53 -14.94
CA TRP A 38 -11.28 6.48 -15.12
C TRP A 38 -11.47 5.31 -14.17
N TRP A 39 -11.82 5.58 -12.91
CA TRP A 39 -12.03 4.51 -11.93
C TRP A 39 -13.17 3.59 -12.36
N ASP A 40 -14.36 4.15 -12.60
CA ASP A 40 -15.56 3.36 -12.90
C ASP A 40 -15.51 2.72 -14.29
N ARG A 41 -14.76 3.31 -15.25
CA ARG A 41 -14.54 2.74 -16.58
C ARG A 41 -14.03 1.29 -16.56
N ARG A 42 -13.21 0.93 -15.58
CA ARG A 42 -12.64 -0.43 -15.42
C ARG A 42 -12.80 -1.00 -14.01
N GLY A 43 -13.54 -0.32 -13.14
CA GLY A 43 -13.68 -0.69 -11.73
C GLY A 43 -12.35 -0.72 -10.98
N GLY A 44 -11.41 0.18 -11.32
CA GLY A 44 -10.10 0.29 -10.67
C GLY A 44 -9.03 -0.74 -11.12
N ARG A 45 -9.34 -1.69 -12.02
CA ARG A 45 -8.40 -2.75 -12.46
C ARG A 45 -7.17 -2.26 -13.21
N ASP A 46 -7.24 -1.07 -13.78
CA ASP A 46 -6.19 -0.40 -14.54
C ASP A 46 -5.47 0.69 -13.73
N HIS A 47 -5.79 0.82 -12.44
CA HIS A 47 -5.13 1.77 -11.56
C HIS A 47 -3.95 1.11 -10.85
N VAL A 48 -2.84 1.85 -10.77
CA VAL A 48 -1.64 1.45 -10.03
C VAL A 48 -1.54 2.32 -8.78
N TRP A 49 -1.46 1.69 -7.61
CA TRP A 49 -1.27 2.38 -6.34
C TRP A 49 0.11 2.11 -5.77
N LEU A 50 0.86 3.18 -5.49
CA LEU A 50 2.18 3.08 -4.86
C LEU A 50 2.04 2.96 -3.33
N LEU A 51 2.28 1.77 -2.81
CA LEU A 51 2.21 1.42 -1.39
C LEU A 51 3.57 0.90 -0.92
N HIS A 52 4.52 1.83 -0.74
CA HIS A 52 5.91 1.54 -0.45
C HIS A 52 6.29 1.67 1.03
N HIS A 53 5.34 1.93 1.93
CA HIS A 53 5.60 1.80 3.36
C HIS A 53 5.65 0.31 3.74
N ASP A 54 6.49 -0.07 4.71
CA ASP A 54 6.86 -1.45 5.06
C ASP A 54 5.70 -2.43 4.95
N GLU A 55 4.66 -2.31 5.76
CA GLU A 55 3.52 -3.24 5.70
C GLU A 55 2.30 -2.66 4.95
N ALA A 56 2.50 -1.68 4.06
CA ALA A 56 1.41 -0.89 3.46
C ALA A 56 0.32 -1.70 2.75
N PRO A 57 0.66 -2.69 1.91
CA PRO A 57 -0.36 -3.51 1.28
C PRO A 57 -1.20 -4.33 2.29
N CYS A 58 -0.70 -4.61 3.49
CA CYS A 58 -1.45 -5.35 4.49
C CYS A 58 -2.64 -4.55 5.03
N TRP A 59 -2.44 -3.27 5.35
CA TRP A 59 -3.49 -2.40 5.91
C TRP A 59 -4.25 -1.56 4.87
N ALA A 60 -3.84 -1.63 3.61
CA ALA A 60 -4.52 -0.95 2.52
C ALA A 60 -5.97 -1.44 2.36
N PRO A 61 -6.93 -0.55 2.09
CA PRO A 61 -8.32 -0.92 1.95
C PRO A 61 -8.53 -1.99 0.87
N ASN A 62 -9.29 -3.03 1.19
CA ASN A 62 -9.67 -4.11 0.27
C ASN A 62 -10.42 -3.57 -0.96
N GLU A 63 -11.16 -2.47 -0.82
CA GLU A 63 -11.79 -1.76 -1.93
C GLU A 63 -10.82 -1.29 -3.04
N ILE A 64 -9.55 -1.11 -2.69
CA ILE A 64 -8.48 -0.70 -3.61
C ILE A 64 -7.62 -1.90 -3.91
N LYS A 65 -7.09 -2.54 -2.87
CA LYS A 65 -6.14 -3.64 -2.97
C LYS A 65 -6.67 -4.84 -3.73
N ASN A 66 -7.95 -5.20 -3.60
CA ASN A 66 -8.45 -6.42 -4.24
C ASN A 66 -8.72 -6.23 -5.75
N VAL A 67 -8.83 -4.99 -6.23
CA VAL A 67 -9.19 -4.69 -7.62
C VAL A 67 -8.06 -4.08 -8.41
N SER A 68 -7.23 -3.24 -7.78
CA SER A 68 -6.15 -2.49 -8.43
C SER A 68 -4.82 -3.24 -8.37
N ILE A 69 -3.87 -2.71 -9.15
CA ILE A 69 -2.48 -3.14 -9.14
C ILE A 69 -1.77 -2.40 -8.01
N ILE A 70 -1.19 -3.14 -7.07
CA ILE A 70 -0.39 -2.58 -5.99
C ILE A 70 1.08 -2.65 -6.39
N LEU A 71 1.71 -1.48 -6.44
CA LEU A 71 3.16 -1.34 -6.55
C LEU A 71 3.73 -1.20 -5.14
N THR A 72 4.41 -2.22 -4.65
CA THR A 72 4.90 -2.30 -3.27
C THR A 72 6.32 -2.84 -3.22
N HIS A 73 6.89 -2.87 -2.04
CA HIS A 73 8.10 -3.61 -1.74
C HIS A 73 7.89 -4.79 -0.78
N TRP A 74 6.64 -5.01 -0.37
CA TRP A 74 6.28 -6.01 0.63
C TRP A 74 5.48 -7.14 -0.02
N GLY A 75 6.08 -8.34 -0.08
CA GLY A 75 5.53 -9.50 -0.78
C GLY A 75 4.84 -10.53 0.13
N ARG A 76 4.30 -10.11 1.28
CA ARG A 76 3.70 -10.99 2.30
C ARG A 76 2.37 -11.60 1.79
N MET A 77 2.22 -12.93 1.82
CA MET A 77 1.08 -13.65 1.19
C MET A 77 0.10 -14.32 2.18
N ASP A 78 0.36 -14.27 3.48
CA ASP A 78 -0.55 -14.85 4.46
C ASP A 78 -1.91 -14.14 4.48
N ARG A 79 -2.96 -14.96 4.59
CA ARG A 79 -4.36 -14.51 4.67
C ARG A 79 -4.75 -14.04 6.07
N VAL A 80 -4.09 -14.59 7.08
CA VAL A 80 -4.25 -14.19 8.48
C VAL A 80 -2.95 -13.51 8.85
N HIS A 81 -2.97 -12.17 8.84
CA HIS A 81 -1.79 -11.36 9.04
C HIS A 81 -2.00 -10.32 10.14
N GLU A 82 -0.92 -10.05 10.86
CA GLU A 82 -0.83 -9.03 11.91
C GLU A 82 0.44 -8.21 11.69
N SER A 83 0.43 -6.97 12.18
CA SER A 83 1.56 -6.06 12.06
C SER A 83 2.78 -6.59 12.79
N ASN A 84 3.91 -6.57 12.07
CA ASN A 84 5.24 -6.84 12.63
C ASN A 84 6.02 -5.54 12.88
N SER A 85 5.39 -4.36 12.75
CA SER A 85 6.06 -3.09 12.98
C SER A 85 6.48 -2.94 14.44
N ALA A 86 7.75 -2.57 14.65
CA ALA A 86 8.26 -2.17 15.96
C ALA A 86 7.81 -0.75 16.35
N TYR A 87 7.25 0.03 15.42
CA TYR A 87 6.72 1.36 15.70
C TYR A 87 5.23 1.29 16.01
N THR A 88 4.85 1.52 17.27
CA THR A 88 3.48 1.33 17.77
C THR A 88 2.42 2.07 16.95
N TRP A 89 2.76 3.23 16.40
CA TRP A 89 1.84 4.05 15.59
C TRP A 89 1.65 3.54 14.15
N ASP A 90 2.41 2.52 13.72
CA ASP A 90 2.19 1.79 12.46
C ASP A 90 1.55 0.43 12.68
N ASN A 91 1.38 0.02 13.94
CA ASN A 91 0.77 -1.26 14.23
C ASN A 91 -0.69 -1.27 13.77
N TYR A 92 -0.91 -1.89 12.61
CA TYR A 92 -2.23 -1.97 11.99
C TYR A 92 -3.15 -3.01 12.63
N SER A 93 -2.62 -3.91 13.47
CA SER A 93 -3.42 -4.89 14.21
C SER A 93 -4.14 -4.27 15.40
N ASN A 94 -3.64 -3.14 15.91
CA ASN A 94 -4.16 -2.54 17.12
C ASN A 94 -5.63 -2.14 16.94
N PRO A 95 -6.56 -2.72 17.75
CA PRO A 95 -7.93 -2.24 17.78
C PRO A 95 -7.91 -0.79 18.26
N MET A 96 -8.78 0.03 17.68
CA MET A 96 -8.82 1.45 17.98
C MET A 96 -10.23 1.87 18.39
N SER A 97 -10.31 2.68 19.44
CA SER A 97 -11.55 3.33 19.88
C SER A 97 -12.20 4.06 18.70
N THR A 98 -13.45 3.69 18.41
CA THR A 98 -14.24 4.30 17.35
C THR A 98 -14.53 5.76 17.72
N HIS A 99 -14.55 6.63 16.71
CA HIS A 99 -14.98 8.01 16.85
C HIS A 99 -16.33 8.18 16.15
N PRO A 100 -17.39 8.68 16.80
CA PRO A 100 -18.75 8.64 16.28
C PRO A 100 -18.93 9.29 14.91
N VAL A 101 -18.20 10.39 14.66
CA VAL A 101 -18.26 11.11 13.36
C VAL A 101 -17.24 10.60 12.35
N TRP A 102 -15.97 10.49 12.73
CA TRP A 102 -14.87 10.29 11.79
C TRP A 102 -14.44 8.83 11.60
N GLN A 103 -14.75 7.94 12.54
CA GLN A 103 -14.41 6.52 12.47
C GLN A 103 -15.45 5.71 13.27
N PRO A 104 -16.72 5.67 12.81
CA PRO A 104 -17.82 5.09 13.59
C PRO A 104 -17.68 3.58 13.82
N TYR A 105 -16.91 2.90 12.96
CA TYR A 105 -16.64 1.47 13.02
C TYR A 105 -15.15 1.20 13.15
N ASP A 106 -14.80 -0.02 13.58
CA ASP A 106 -13.42 -0.48 13.62
C ASP A 106 -12.80 -0.36 12.22
N TRP A 107 -11.72 0.42 12.10
CA TRP A 107 -11.05 0.68 10.84
C TRP A 107 -10.41 -0.57 10.23
N ARG A 108 -10.16 -1.61 11.04
CA ARG A 108 -9.61 -2.88 10.58
C ARG A 108 -10.52 -3.57 9.57
N LEU A 109 -11.81 -3.27 9.59
CA LEU A 109 -12.77 -3.72 8.58
C LEU A 109 -12.40 -3.28 7.15
N ASN A 110 -11.58 -2.22 7.00
CA ASN A 110 -11.10 -1.79 5.68
C ASN A 110 -10.22 -2.85 5.01
N TRP A 111 -9.44 -3.63 5.77
CA TRP A 111 -8.43 -4.55 5.22
C TRP A 111 -8.60 -6.00 5.67
N GLN A 112 -9.34 -6.27 6.74
CA GLN A 112 -9.54 -7.60 7.31
C GLN A 112 -10.07 -8.60 6.26
N GLY A 113 -9.51 -9.81 6.27
CA GLY A 113 -9.83 -10.88 5.32
C GLY A 113 -9.16 -10.75 3.94
N GLY A 114 -8.43 -9.66 3.69
CA GLY A 114 -7.60 -9.51 2.49
C GLY A 114 -6.19 -10.11 2.67
N VAL A 115 -5.53 -10.39 1.55
CA VAL A 115 -4.07 -10.70 1.54
C VAL A 115 -3.27 -9.42 1.46
N CYS A 116 -2.04 -9.35 1.97
CA CYS A 116 -1.23 -8.14 1.75
C CYS A 116 -0.85 -7.99 0.26
N TYR A 117 -0.47 -9.09 -0.38
CA TYR A 117 0.04 -9.12 -1.74
C TYR A 117 -0.61 -10.24 -2.55
N ASP A 118 -1.01 -9.94 -3.79
CA ASP A 118 -1.51 -10.91 -4.76
C ASP A 118 -0.54 -11.04 -5.96
N PRO A 119 0.20 -12.15 -6.09
CA PRO A 119 1.19 -12.33 -7.15
C PRO A 119 0.59 -12.41 -8.56
N ALA A 120 -0.72 -12.60 -8.71
CA ALA A 120 -1.36 -12.61 -10.01
C ALA A 120 -1.52 -11.20 -10.62
N LYS A 121 -1.43 -10.14 -9.79
CA LYS A 121 -1.71 -8.76 -10.23
C LYS A 121 -0.74 -7.70 -9.70
N ASP A 122 -0.13 -7.91 -8.53
CA ASP A 122 0.66 -6.89 -7.85
C ASP A 122 2.14 -6.95 -8.26
N LEU A 123 2.82 -5.80 -8.13
CA LEU A 123 4.22 -5.63 -8.50
C LEU A 123 5.06 -5.37 -7.26
N VAL A 124 6.05 -6.23 -7.02
CA VAL A 124 7.02 -6.05 -5.94
C VAL A 124 8.32 -5.48 -6.50
N ILE A 125 8.67 -4.26 -6.06
CA ILE A 125 9.93 -3.60 -6.35
C ILE A 125 10.81 -3.54 -5.09
N PRO A 126 12.13 -3.72 -5.20
CA PRO A 126 13.02 -3.60 -4.03
C PRO A 126 12.99 -2.16 -3.45
N SER A 127 12.57 -1.98 -2.19
CA SER A 127 12.46 -0.63 -1.58
C SER A 127 13.77 -0.01 -1.11
N TYR A 128 14.85 -0.78 -1.02
CA TYR A 128 16.03 -0.31 -0.31
C TYR A 128 17.30 -0.45 -1.13
N LYS A 129 17.37 0.34 -2.19
CA LYS A 129 18.62 0.56 -2.93
C LYS A 129 19.00 2.02 -2.77
N PHE A 130 20.20 2.27 -2.21
CA PHE A 130 20.80 3.59 -2.26
C PHE A 130 20.82 4.11 -3.70
N PRO A 131 20.63 5.42 -3.96
CA PRO A 131 20.73 5.97 -5.31
C PRO A 131 21.99 5.51 -6.06
N GLU A 132 23.11 5.34 -5.33
CA GLU A 132 24.38 4.80 -5.80
C GLU A 132 24.27 3.42 -6.45
N HIS A 133 23.32 2.60 -6.01
CA HIS A 133 23.04 1.28 -6.58
C HIS A 133 22.57 1.38 -8.04
N ALA A 134 21.87 2.48 -8.37
CA ALA A 134 21.36 2.75 -9.71
C ALA A 134 22.19 3.81 -10.46
N LYS A 135 23.32 4.30 -9.91
CA LYS A 135 24.11 5.38 -10.53
C LYS A 135 24.62 5.08 -11.94
N HIS A 136 24.84 3.80 -12.24
CA HIS A 136 25.23 3.34 -13.58
C HIS A 136 24.04 2.84 -14.40
N SER A 137 22.82 2.91 -13.86
CA SER A 137 21.62 2.48 -14.57
C SER A 137 21.36 3.49 -15.69
N PRO A 138 21.26 3.04 -16.96
CA PRO A 138 20.87 3.90 -18.06
C PRO A 138 19.39 4.31 -17.98
N LEU A 139 18.71 4.10 -16.84
CA LEU A 139 17.29 4.41 -16.61
C LEU A 139 17.08 5.56 -15.63
N MET A 140 18.15 6.12 -15.05
CA MET A 140 18.08 7.30 -14.18
C MET A 140 18.05 8.58 -15.03
N GLY A 141 16.95 8.81 -15.75
CA GLY A 141 16.70 10.05 -16.50
C GLY A 141 17.19 10.07 -17.95
N ALA A 142 17.69 8.96 -18.50
CA ALA A 142 17.90 8.84 -19.94
C ALA A 142 16.59 8.49 -20.67
N LEU A 143 16.56 8.72 -21.98
CA LEU A 143 15.43 8.34 -22.82
C LEU A 143 15.08 6.85 -22.61
N PRO A 144 13.79 6.50 -22.49
CA PRO A 144 13.36 5.11 -22.40
C PRO A 144 13.91 4.32 -23.59
N ARG A 145 14.63 3.24 -23.33
CA ARG A 145 15.04 2.30 -24.40
C ARG A 145 13.81 1.50 -24.85
N GLU A 146 13.71 1.18 -26.13
CA GLU A 146 12.76 0.17 -26.58
C GLU A 146 13.02 -1.13 -25.81
N ARG A 147 11.95 -1.70 -25.24
CA ARG A 147 12.03 -2.93 -24.45
C ARG A 147 11.00 -3.93 -24.92
N ASP A 148 11.50 -5.11 -25.18
CA ASP A 148 10.70 -6.28 -25.57
C ASP A 148 10.29 -7.10 -24.34
N VAL A 149 10.83 -6.76 -23.16
CA VAL A 149 10.65 -7.46 -21.89
C VAL A 149 10.00 -6.52 -20.86
N LEU A 150 8.81 -6.91 -20.39
CA LEU A 150 7.99 -6.12 -19.45
C LEU A 150 8.58 -6.06 -18.03
N LEU A 151 9.25 -7.11 -17.54
CA LEU A 151 9.88 -7.17 -16.21
C LEU A 151 11.06 -8.14 -16.18
N TYR A 152 12.12 -7.80 -15.43
CA TYR A 152 13.23 -8.70 -15.09
C TYR A 152 13.51 -8.62 -13.58
N PHE A 153 13.44 -9.77 -12.90
CA PHE A 153 13.77 -9.90 -11.49
C PHE A 153 15.17 -10.49 -11.33
N LYS A 154 16.02 -9.84 -10.51
CA LYS A 154 17.33 -10.34 -10.11
C LYS A 154 17.48 -10.22 -8.59
N GLY A 155 17.21 -11.31 -7.89
CA GLY A 155 17.36 -11.42 -6.45
C GLY A 155 17.47 -12.88 -6.04
N ASP A 156 18.09 -13.12 -4.88
CA ASP A 156 18.11 -14.44 -4.23
C ASP A 156 16.74 -14.71 -3.60
N VAL A 157 16.08 -15.77 -4.05
CA VAL A 157 14.78 -16.22 -3.56
C VAL A 157 14.89 -17.06 -2.28
N GLY A 158 16.11 -17.36 -1.81
CA GLY A 158 16.47 -17.87 -0.49
C GLY A 158 15.82 -19.19 -0.06
N VAL A 159 16.61 -20.26 0.05
CA VAL A 159 16.12 -21.60 0.46
C VAL A 159 15.81 -21.73 1.96
N HIS A 160 16.20 -20.75 2.82
CA HIS A 160 16.23 -20.91 4.29
C HIS A 160 15.77 -19.70 5.11
N ARG A 161 14.65 -19.04 4.77
CA ARG A 161 14.21 -17.81 5.50
C ARG A 161 13.17 -17.98 6.61
N LEU A 162 12.98 -19.18 7.15
CA LEU A 162 12.22 -19.36 8.41
C LEU A 162 13.01 -20.28 9.34
N ALA A 163 13.65 -19.67 10.33
CA ALA A 163 13.92 -20.27 11.64
C ALA A 163 13.17 -19.43 12.67
#